data_AF-A0A7W5NTI0-F1
#
_entry.id   AF-A0A7W5NTI0-F1
#
_cell.length_a   1.000
_cell.length_b   1.000
_cell.length_c   1.000
_cell.angle_alpha   90.00
_cell.angle_beta   90.00
_cell.angle_gamma   90.00
#
_symmetry.space_group_name_H-M   'P 1'
#
loop_
_entity.id
_entity.type
_entity.pdbx_description
1 polymer ?
#
loop_
_entity_poly.entity_id
_entity_poly.type
_entity_poly.pdbx_seq_one_letter_code
_entity_poly.pdbx_strand_id
1 'polypeptide(L)'
;MTEFAFALQWEKLGNEGTEPGLVTERARVFGGWVVRIGTSPAAMALTFVPDGEGRWDGEDFGEDDYEYEDEDEEEGEDDEDAEEEDESDEDDEEE
;
A
#
# COMPACT_ATOMS: atom_id res chain seq x y z
N MET A 1 18.22 6.60 8.46
CA MET A 1 17.21 7.20 7.57
C MET A 1 17.00 6.21 6.45
N THR A 2 15.79 5.68 6.31
CA THR A 2 15.44 4.76 5.22
C THR A 2 15.65 5.46 3.88
N GLU A 3 16.28 4.77 2.93
CA GLU A 3 16.66 5.31 1.62
C GLU A 3 15.47 5.44 0.64
N PHE A 4 14.28 5.05 1.09
CA PHE A 4 13.02 5.13 0.35
C PHE A 4 12.26 6.41 0.68
N ALA A 5 11.99 7.20 -0.36
CA ALA A 5 11.08 8.33 -0.27
C ALA A 5 9.64 7.81 -0.26
N PHE A 6 8.99 7.80 0.90
CA PHE A 6 7.57 7.50 0.99
C PHE A 6 6.76 8.71 0.51
N ALA A 7 5.94 8.50 -0.52
CA ALA A 7 5.01 9.52 -0.99
C ALA A 7 3.82 9.61 -0.03
N LEU A 8 3.65 10.78 0.59
CA LEU A 8 2.49 11.05 1.43
C LEU A 8 1.21 10.98 0.61
N GLN A 9 0.24 10.20 1.09
CA GLN A 9 -1.12 10.15 0.55
C GLN A 9 -1.91 11.32 1.12
N TRP A 10 -2.25 12.29 0.28
CA TRP A 10 -2.97 13.50 0.69
C TRP A 10 -4.47 13.35 0.46
N GLU A 11 -5.24 13.56 1.52
CA GLU A 11 -6.69 13.65 1.51
C GLU A 11 -7.13 15.10 1.53
N LYS A 12 -8.01 15.49 0.60
CA LYS A 12 -8.59 16.83 0.59
C LYS A 12 -9.73 16.93 1.62
N LEU A 13 -9.71 17.99 2.42
CA LEU A 13 -10.74 18.28 3.41
C LEU A 13 -11.79 19.25 2.86
N GLY A 14 -12.98 19.19 3.45
CA GLY A 14 -14.03 20.16 3.22
C GLY A 14 -13.64 21.53 3.77
N ASN A 15 -13.83 22.56 2.95
CA ASN A 15 -13.48 23.96 3.25
C ASN A 15 -14.72 24.85 3.25
N GLU A 16 -15.80 24.36 3.87
CA GLU A 16 -17.06 25.10 3.93
C GLU A 16 -16.88 26.42 4.71
N GLY A 17 -17.33 27.53 4.12
CA GLY A 17 -17.24 28.85 4.74
C GLY A 17 -15.87 29.54 4.64
N THR A 18 -14.89 28.97 3.93
CA THR A 18 -13.59 29.62 3.71
C THR A 18 -13.53 30.39 2.39
N GLU A 19 -12.43 31.11 2.16
CA GLU A 19 -12.20 31.82 0.90
C GLU A 19 -12.23 30.88 -0.31
N PRO A 20 -12.81 31.31 -1.44
CA PRO A 20 -12.87 30.50 -2.65
C PRO A 20 -11.46 30.23 -3.18
N GLY A 21 -11.19 28.97 -3.53
CA GLY A 21 -9.88 28.53 -4.02
C GLY A 21 -8.90 28.11 -2.92
N LEU A 22 -9.27 28.23 -1.64
CA LEU A 22 -8.50 27.64 -0.55
C LEU A 22 -8.61 26.10 -0.58
N VAL A 23 -7.47 25.43 -0.52
CA VAL A 23 -7.35 23.97 -0.47
C VAL A 23 -6.71 23.60 0.87
N THR A 24 -7.35 22.68 1.57
CA THR A 24 -6.84 22.08 2.81
C THR A 24 -6.71 20.59 2.57
N GLU A 25 -5.54 20.04 2.85
CA GLU A 25 -5.25 18.61 2.70
C GLU A 25 -4.55 18.09 3.94
N ARG A 26 -4.71 16.80 4.23
CA ARG A 26 -3.98 16.12 5.30
C ARG A 26 -3.39 14.82 4.80
N ALA A 27 -2.28 14.39 5.40
CA ALA A 27 -1.68 13.08 5.19
C ALA A 27 -1.41 12.42 6.54
N ARG A 28 -1.78 11.13 6.66
CA ARG A 28 -1.54 10.34 7.88
C ARG A 28 -0.05 10.03 7.98
N VAL A 29 0.52 10.21 9.16
CA VAL A 29 1.92 9.89 9.47
C VAL A 29 1.99 9.25 10.86
N PHE A 30 3.15 8.69 11.21
CA PHE A 30 3.38 8.24 12.57
C PHE A 30 3.20 9.38 13.57
N GLY A 31 2.40 9.12 14.59
CA GLY A 31 2.08 10.04 15.67
C GLY A 31 1.10 11.17 15.32
N GLY A 32 0.46 11.18 14.14
CA GLY A 32 -0.50 12.24 13.83
C GLY A 32 -0.82 12.48 12.35
N TRP A 33 -1.18 13.73 12.06
CA TRP A 33 -1.39 14.21 10.69
C TRP A 33 -0.39 15.31 10.34
N VAL A 34 0.02 15.34 9.08
CA VAL A 34 0.52 16.57 8.47
C VAL A 34 -0.63 17.23 7.74
N VAL A 35 -0.94 18.48 8.07
CA VAL A 35 -1.98 19.28 7.42
C VAL A 35 -1.32 20.38 6.62
N ARG A 36 -1.75 20.57 5.37
CA ARG A 36 -1.34 21.68 4.52
C ARG A 36 -2.53 22.49 4.06
N ILE A 37 -2.34 23.80 3.95
CA ILE A 37 -3.38 24.74 3.54
C ILE A 37 -2.81 25.83 2.64
N GLY A 38 -3.51 26.15 1.56
CA GLY A 38 -3.05 27.16 0.62
C GLY A 38 -3.92 27.26 -0.62
N THR A 39 -3.58 28.18 -1.51
CA THR A 39 -4.31 28.43 -2.76
C THR A 39 -3.62 27.80 -3.98
N SER A 40 -2.40 27.30 -3.82
CA SER A 40 -1.64 26.60 -4.86
C SER A 40 -0.56 25.70 -4.24
N PRO A 41 -0.06 24.66 -4.95
CA PRO A 41 1.00 23.78 -4.43
C PRO A 41 2.28 24.51 -4.01
N ALA A 42 2.60 25.64 -4.66
CA ALA A 42 3.77 26.46 -4.35
C ALA A 42 3.59 27.39 -3.13
N ALA A 43 2.35 27.55 -2.64
CA ALA A 43 1.99 28.46 -1.56
C ALA A 43 1.13 27.75 -0.51
N MET A 44 1.66 26.63 0.02
CA MET A 44 1.05 25.86 1.10
C MET A 44 1.76 26.15 2.43
N ALA A 45 1.00 26.54 3.45
CA ALA A 45 1.45 26.46 4.83
C ALA A 45 1.30 25.02 5.33
N LEU A 46 2.25 24.55 6.13
CA LEU A 46 2.29 23.18 6.65
C LEU A 46 2.29 23.21 8.18
N THR A 47 1.50 22.34 8.80
CA THR A 47 1.49 22.14 10.25
C THR A 47 1.37 20.66 10.57
N PHE A 48 2.00 20.26 11.67
CA PHE A 48 1.81 18.93 12.26
C PHE A 48 0.72 18.99 13.32
N VAL A 49 -0.16 17.98 13.34
CA VAL A 49 -1.21 17.81 14.35
C VAL A 49 -0.94 16.48 15.05
N PRO A 50 -0.53 16.50 16.33
CA PRO A 50 -0.22 15.28 17.07
C PRO A 50 -1.51 14.50 17.35
N ASP A 51 -1.40 13.17 17.31
CA ASP A 51 -2.45 12.28 17.80
C ASP A 51 -2.28 12.07 19.31
N GLY A 52 -3.09 12.78 20.09
CA GLY A 52 -3.06 12.70 21.55
C GLY A 52 -3.55 11.37 22.13
N GLU A 53 -4.16 10.52 21.31
CA GLU A 53 -4.70 9.22 21.70
C GLU A 53 -3.75 8.06 21.35
N GLY A 54 -2.62 8.32 20.67
CA GLY A 54 -1.63 7.30 20.35
C GLY A 54 -2.09 6.24 19.34
N ARG A 55 -3.22 6.42 18.66
CA ARG A 55 -3.73 5.45 17.68
C ARG A 55 -2.77 5.23 16.51
N TRP A 56 -1.94 6.21 16.18
CA TRP A 56 -1.03 6.14 15.03
C TRP A 56 0.45 6.22 15.41
N ASP A 57 0.79 5.91 16.65
CA ASP A 57 2.20 5.83 17.10
C ASP A 57 2.99 4.68 16.43
N GLY A 58 2.29 3.76 15.76
CA GLY A 58 2.86 2.60 15.10
C GLY A 58 2.75 1.32 15.91
N GLU A 59 2.24 1.37 17.15
CA GLU A 59 2.00 0.19 17.98
C GLU A 59 0.71 -0.54 17.58
N ASP A 60 -0.31 0.18 17.10
CA ASP A 60 -1.56 -0.38 16.54
C ASP A 60 -1.40 -0.91 15.10
N PHE A 61 -0.19 -0.81 14.53
CA PHE A 61 0.21 -1.52 13.31
C PHE A 61 0.93 -2.84 13.63
N GLY A 62 0.96 -3.25 14.90
CA GLY A 62 1.66 -4.44 15.39
C GLY A 62 0.74 -5.64 15.53
N GLU A 63 1.10 -6.70 14.80
CA GLU A 63 0.69 -8.12 14.93
C GLU A 63 -0.34 -8.66 13.93
N ASP A 64 -1.46 -7.98 13.59
CA ASP A 64 -2.53 -8.64 12.79
C ASP A 64 -2.64 -8.24 11.29
N ASP A 65 -2.08 -7.12 10.82
CA ASP A 65 -2.35 -6.63 9.44
C ASP A 65 -1.21 -6.93 8.44
N TYR A 66 -0.12 -7.55 8.91
CA TYR A 66 1.01 -8.03 8.09
C TYR A 66 1.41 -9.45 8.44
N GLU A 67 0.48 -10.30 8.88
CA GLU A 67 0.68 -11.73 8.67
C GLU A 67 0.62 -11.93 7.16
N TYR A 68 1.76 -11.70 6.51
CA TYR A 68 2.11 -12.47 5.33
C TYR A 68 1.95 -13.91 5.79
N GLU A 69 0.93 -14.59 5.30
CA GLU A 69 0.91 -16.06 5.23
C GLU A 69 2.17 -16.44 4.43
N ASP A 70 3.30 -16.49 5.13
CA ASP A 70 4.50 -17.21 4.73
C ASP A 70 4.11 -18.70 4.85
N GLU A 71 3.27 -19.15 3.92
CA GLU A 71 2.97 -20.56 3.69
C GLU A 71 4.10 -21.15 2.82
N ASP A 72 5.35 -20.91 3.25
CA ASP A 72 6.52 -21.61 2.76
C ASP A 72 6.51 -23.05 3.32
N GLU A 73 6.43 -23.99 2.39
CA GLU A 73 7.05 -25.33 2.44
C GLU A 73 6.47 -26.36 3.43
N GLU A 74 5.51 -27.17 2.96
CA GLU A 74 5.59 -28.61 3.22
C GLU A 74 5.65 -29.39 1.89
N GLU A 75 6.86 -29.83 1.55
CA GLU A 75 7.14 -30.91 0.62
C GLU A 75 6.45 -32.19 1.09
N GLY A 76 5.59 -32.78 0.26
CA GLY A 76 4.80 -33.96 0.61
C GLY A 76 4.44 -34.83 -0.59
N GLU A 77 5.42 -35.61 -1.04
CA GLU A 77 5.34 -36.99 -1.54
C GLU A 77 4.35 -37.36 -2.67
N ASP A 78 4.96 -37.68 -3.83
CA ASP A 78 4.73 -38.90 -4.63
C ASP A 78 3.28 -39.32 -4.95
N ASP A 79 2.78 -38.92 -6.13
CA ASP A 79 1.64 -39.60 -6.77
C ASP A 79 2.10 -40.17 -8.12
N GLU A 80 2.60 -41.40 -8.00
CA GLU A 80 2.93 -42.34 -9.05
C GLU A 80 1.66 -42.85 -9.77
N ASP A 81 0.99 -42.03 -10.58
CA ASP A 81 0.03 -42.54 -11.58
C ASP A 81 -0.23 -41.55 -12.73
N ALA A 82 0.55 -41.68 -13.81
CA ALA A 82 0.23 -41.11 -15.12
C ALA A 82 0.39 -42.21 -16.17
N GLU A 83 -0.47 -43.22 -16.06
CA GLU A 83 -0.80 -44.15 -17.12
C GLU A 83 -1.38 -43.40 -18.35
N GLU A 84 -0.82 -43.73 -19.52
CA GLU A 84 -1.43 -43.70 -20.85
C GLU A 84 -1.59 -42.35 -21.58
N GLU A 85 -0.69 -42.03 -22.53
CA GLU A 85 -1.10 -41.50 -23.85
C GLU A 85 -0.14 -41.98 -24.96
N ASP A 86 -0.51 -43.14 -25.50
CA ASP A 86 -0.51 -43.58 -26.91
C ASP A 86 0.34 -42.77 -27.93
N GLU A 87 1.37 -43.46 -28.40
CA GLU A 87 2.21 -43.19 -29.56
C GLU A 87 1.43 -42.93 -30.86
N SER A 88 1.14 -41.67 -31.17
CA SER A 88 0.69 -41.25 -32.51
C SER A 88 1.80 -40.49 -33.24
N ASP A 89 2.65 -41.27 -33.92
CA ASP A 89 3.61 -40.85 -34.94
C ASP A 89 2.85 -40.48 -36.22
N GLU A 90 2.76 -39.19 -36.56
CA GLU A 90 2.42 -38.74 -37.92
C GLU A 90 2.99 -37.32 -38.17
N ASP A 91 4.22 -37.31 -38.68
CA ASP A 91 4.62 -36.63 -39.93
C ASP A 91 4.04 -35.23 -40.19
N ASP A 92 4.86 -34.18 -40.03
CA ASP A 92 4.65 -32.93 -40.78
C ASP A 92 5.99 -32.41 -41.30
N GLU A 93 6.15 -32.62 -42.61
CA GLU A 93 7.22 -32.18 -43.46
C GLU A 93 7.20 -30.65 -43.63
N GLU A 94 8.33 -30.00 -43.34
CA GLU A 94 8.96 -28.91 -44.12
C GLU A 94 8.07 -27.96 -44.96
N GLU A 95 7.90 -26.70 -44.50
CA GLU A 95 8.06 -25.48 -45.34
C GLU A 95 8.28 -24.18 -44.55
#